data_AF-A0A7R9CG83-F1
#
_entry.id   AF-A0A7R9CG83-F1
#
_cell.length_a   1.000
_cell.length_b   1.000
_cell.length_c   1.000
_cell.angle_alpha   90.00
_cell.angle_beta   90.00
_cell.angle_gamma   90.00
#
_symmetry.space_group_name_H-M   'P 1'
#
loop_
_entity.id
_entity.type
_entity.pdbx_description
1 polymer ?
#
loop_
_entity_poly.entity_id
_entity_poly.type
_entity_poly.pdbx_seq_one_letter_code
_entity_poly.pdbx_strand_id
1 'polypeptide(L)'
;MKIVGVMPSLSFIKHLLNSIIFHTGIMIYGRPELYLIMNPALYTHLMCDRKAGYLQYRASSVLFQILFTSELLTKLPRKAILPWISDSSTTTKSRVKKIHLIDRDFMYLVKITPRRDIFESIGPVNKLQPLWYFVRHHMTSRRKRIIPELEYWIPNCGPRLIMKGINIFTEFGDLTPHEILLIFQYFSSWPEYPMCSFQASMETALLKMEPASDDFDKDMEDTSFDTHAIVDDLDEEDSSTYIKDDEAYHNDKSK
;
A
#
# COMPACT_ATOMS: atom_id res chain seq x y z
N MET A 1 7.29 7.31 22.70
CA MET A 1 6.70 8.61 22.32
C MET A 1 5.30 8.37 21.76
N LYS A 2 4.31 9.18 22.14
CA LYS A 2 2.95 9.13 21.58
C LYS A 2 2.66 10.43 20.85
N ILE A 3 2.16 10.35 19.63
CA ILE A 3 1.81 11.50 18.79
C ILE A 3 0.33 11.37 18.45
N VAL A 4 -0.42 12.46 18.61
CA VAL A 4 -1.84 12.52 18.30
C VAL A 4 -2.06 13.60 17.27
N GLY A 5 -2.85 13.33 16.23
CA GLY A 5 -3.08 14.32 15.18
C GLY A 5 -4.19 13.95 14.21
N VAL A 6 -4.44 14.86 13.28
CA VAL A 6 -5.38 14.67 12.16
C VAL A 6 -4.57 14.60 10.88
N MET A 7 -4.89 13.62 10.03
CA MET A 7 -4.19 13.38 8.78
C MET A 7 -5.16 13.58 7.60
N PRO A 8 -5.02 14.70 6.86
CA PRO A 8 -5.92 15.00 5.75
C PRO A 8 -5.54 14.29 4.45
N SER A 9 -4.29 13.87 4.28
CA SER A 9 -3.78 13.28 3.03
C SER A 9 -2.77 12.15 3.28
N LEU A 10 -2.50 11.36 2.24
CA LEU A 10 -1.46 10.30 2.28
C LEU A 10 -0.03 10.85 2.35
N SER A 11 0.20 12.14 2.10
CA SER A 11 1.54 12.74 2.08
C SER A 11 2.29 12.51 3.40
N PHE A 12 1.56 12.58 4.53
CA PHE A 12 2.15 12.27 5.83
C PHE A 12 2.57 10.81 5.95
N ILE A 13 1.77 9.85 5.47
CA ILE A 13 2.16 8.44 5.44
C ILE A 13 3.38 8.22 4.56
N LYS A 14 3.43 8.85 3.38
CA LYS A 14 4.60 8.78 2.50
C LYS A 14 5.85 9.28 3.21
N HIS A 15 5.74 10.38 3.95
CA HIS A 15 6.82 10.87 4.79
C HIS A 15 7.21 9.86 5.87
N LEU A 16 6.25 9.25 6.59
CA LEU A 16 6.53 8.23 7.60
C LEU A 16 7.23 6.99 7.01
N LEU A 17 6.82 6.54 5.83
CA LEU A 17 7.46 5.43 5.11
C LEU A 17 8.93 5.77 4.81
N ASN A 18 9.18 6.94 4.24
CA ASN A 18 10.55 7.37 3.97
C ASN A 18 11.35 7.54 5.27
N SER A 19 10.75 8.09 6.33
CA SER A 19 11.40 8.25 7.63
C SER A 19 11.87 6.94 8.23
N ILE A 20 11.10 5.85 8.10
CA ILE A 20 11.54 4.55 8.61
C ILE A 20 12.61 3.91 7.72
N ILE A 21 12.49 4.06 6.40
CA ILE A 21 13.44 3.47 5.43
C ILE A 21 14.80 4.16 5.47
N PHE A 22 14.82 5.48 5.64
CA PHE A 22 16.03 6.30 5.64
C PHE A 22 16.49 6.69 7.05
N HIS A 23 15.84 6.18 8.10
CA HIS A 23 16.13 6.51 9.49
C HIS A 23 16.18 8.02 9.76
N THR A 24 15.13 8.73 9.35
CA THR A 24 15.01 10.18 9.53
C THR A 24 13.80 10.57 10.38
N GLY A 25 13.74 11.85 10.78
CA GLY A 25 12.59 12.43 11.48
C GLY A 25 12.29 11.75 12.82
N ILE A 26 11.00 11.55 13.10
CA ILE A 26 10.54 10.98 14.38
C ILE A 26 10.92 9.52 14.58
N MET A 27 11.33 8.81 13.52
CA MET A 27 11.72 7.39 13.58
C MET A 27 13.12 7.19 14.16
N ILE A 28 13.95 8.23 14.23
CA ILE A 28 15.26 8.20 14.90
C ILE A 28 15.09 7.90 16.39
N TYR A 29 14.00 8.35 17.00
CA TYR A 29 13.71 8.18 18.43
C TYR A 29 13.09 6.81 18.77
N GLY A 30 13.13 5.86 17.84
CA GLY A 30 12.63 4.50 18.02
C GLY A 30 11.26 4.28 17.39
N ARG A 31 10.33 3.66 18.14
CA ARG A 31 9.01 3.24 17.63
C ARG A 31 7.90 4.12 18.21
N PRO A 32 7.60 5.29 17.60
CA PRO A 32 6.50 6.13 18.06
C PRO A 32 5.16 5.46 17.84
N GLU A 33 4.22 5.68 18.77
CA GLU A 33 2.80 5.34 18.57
C GLU A 33 2.08 6.58 18.05
N LEU A 34 1.47 6.48 16.88
CA LEU A 34 0.73 7.54 16.21
C LEU A 34 -0.77 7.26 16.33
N TYR A 35 -1.52 8.20 16.90
CA TYR A 35 -2.98 8.15 16.99
C TYR A 35 -3.53 9.20 16.03
N LEU A 36 -3.89 8.76 14.82
CA LEU A 36 -4.25 9.64 13.71
C LEU A 36 -5.72 9.52 13.37
N ILE A 37 -6.38 10.66 13.23
CA ILE A 37 -7.73 10.75 12.68
C ILE A 37 -7.62 10.93 11.16
N MET A 38 -8.23 10.04 10.38
CA MET A 38 -8.17 10.08 8.91
C MET A 38 -9.50 9.73 8.25
N ASN A 39 -9.63 10.10 6.98
CA ASN A 39 -10.78 9.73 6.16
C ASN A 39 -10.80 8.20 5.92
N PRO A 40 -11.96 7.53 6.00
CA PRO A 40 -12.10 6.10 5.66
C PRO A 40 -11.48 5.70 4.32
N ALA A 41 -11.53 6.57 3.31
CA ALA A 41 -10.89 6.32 2.00
C ALA A 41 -9.37 6.15 2.12
N LEU A 42 -8.71 6.97 2.96
CA LEU A 42 -7.27 6.88 3.21
C LEU A 42 -6.93 5.58 3.94
N TYR A 43 -7.71 5.24 4.96
CA TYR A 43 -7.52 4.00 5.70
C TYR A 43 -7.69 2.76 4.80
N THR A 44 -8.73 2.77 3.96
CA THR A 44 -8.98 1.69 2.99
C THR A 44 -7.83 1.57 1.99
N HIS A 45 -7.28 2.70 1.51
CA HIS A 45 -6.10 2.70 0.65
C HIS A 45 -4.87 2.09 1.34
N LEU A 46 -4.63 2.35 2.62
CA LEU A 46 -3.48 1.80 3.33
C LEU A 46 -3.62 0.31 3.64
N MET A 47 -4.85 -0.12 3.94
CA MET A 47 -5.17 -1.47 4.40
C MET A 47 -5.70 -2.39 3.31
N CYS A 48 -5.75 -1.91 2.07
CA CYS A 48 -6.20 -2.74 0.96
C CYS A 48 -5.24 -3.91 0.70
N ASP A 49 -5.82 -4.99 0.22
CA ASP A 49 -5.12 -6.22 -0.15
C ASP A 49 -5.41 -6.54 -1.63
N ARG A 50 -4.85 -7.63 -2.15
CA ARG A 50 -5.10 -8.13 -3.52
C ARG A 50 -6.58 -8.19 -3.90
N LYS A 51 -7.46 -8.46 -2.92
CA LYS A 51 -8.93 -8.52 -3.10
C LYS A 51 -9.58 -7.18 -3.45
N ALA A 52 -8.94 -6.06 -3.12
CA ALA A 52 -9.48 -4.73 -3.40
C ALA A 52 -9.35 -4.31 -4.88
N GLY A 53 -8.80 -5.19 -5.73
CA GLY A 53 -8.62 -4.97 -7.16
C GLY A 53 -7.51 -3.97 -7.50
N TYR A 54 -7.20 -3.82 -8.79
CA TYR A 54 -6.05 -3.07 -9.31
C TYR A 54 -6.06 -1.55 -9.03
N LEU A 55 -7.16 -1.01 -8.52
CA LEU A 55 -7.32 0.43 -8.29
C LEU A 55 -6.63 0.94 -7.01
N GLN A 56 -6.74 0.23 -5.88
CA GLN A 56 -6.33 0.78 -4.57
C GLN A 56 -4.99 0.26 -4.04
N TYR A 57 -4.72 -1.02 -4.20
CA TYR A 57 -3.51 -1.69 -3.71
C TYR A 57 -2.23 -1.27 -4.46
N ARG A 58 -1.58 -0.23 -3.92
CA ARG A 58 -0.38 0.40 -4.48
C ARG A 58 0.87 0.06 -3.65
N ALA A 59 2.04 0.45 -4.15
CA ALA A 59 3.31 0.31 -3.45
C ALA A 59 3.27 0.88 -2.01
N SER A 60 2.56 2.00 -1.82
CA SER A 60 2.39 2.63 -0.51
C SER A 60 1.61 1.74 0.46
N SER A 61 0.54 1.09 0.01
CA SER A 61 -0.25 0.14 0.80
C SER A 61 0.59 -1.06 1.24
N VAL A 62 1.35 -1.63 0.30
CA VAL A 62 2.26 -2.76 0.55
C VAL A 62 3.32 -2.39 1.58
N LEU A 63 4.08 -1.32 1.34
CA LEU A 63 5.14 -0.88 2.25
C LEU A 63 4.58 -0.51 3.62
N PHE A 64 3.42 0.13 3.67
CA PHE A 64 2.76 0.45 4.93
C PHE A 64 2.44 -0.79 5.75
N GLN A 65 1.83 -1.82 5.15
CA GLN A 65 1.49 -3.06 5.85
C GLN A 65 2.73 -3.90 6.23
N ILE A 66 3.82 -3.83 5.46
CA ILE A 66 5.07 -4.48 5.82
C ILE A 66 5.73 -3.79 7.03
N LEU A 67 5.75 -2.46 7.04
CA LEU A 67 6.54 -1.67 7.99
C LEU A 67 5.77 -1.27 9.25
N PHE A 68 4.45 -1.18 9.19
CA PHE A 68 3.61 -0.68 10.27
C PHE A 68 2.53 -1.68 10.67
N THR A 69 2.19 -1.67 11.95
CA THR A 69 0.95 -2.24 12.45
C THR A 69 -0.05 -1.12 12.61
N SER A 70 -1.25 -1.31 12.08
CA SER A 70 -2.35 -0.38 12.25
C SER A 70 -3.55 -1.04 12.90
N GLU A 71 -4.20 -0.33 13.82
CA GLU A 71 -5.38 -0.77 14.53
C GLU A 71 -6.44 0.34 14.45
N LEU A 72 -7.63 0.01 13.95
CA LEU A 72 -8.76 0.93 13.97
C LEU A 72 -9.34 0.96 15.38
N LEU A 73 -9.18 2.07 16.08
CA LEU A 73 -9.64 2.20 17.48
C LEU A 73 -11.13 2.54 17.55
N THR A 74 -11.58 3.52 16.76
CA THR A 74 -12.99 3.93 16.75
C THR A 74 -13.35 4.73 15.50
N LYS A 75 -14.66 4.79 15.24
CA LYS A 75 -15.27 5.64 14.23
C LYS A 75 -15.85 6.88 14.92
N LEU A 76 -15.42 8.04 14.47
CA LEU A 76 -15.84 9.33 14.97
C LEU A 76 -16.86 9.94 14.00
N PRO A 77 -18.00 10.49 14.46
CA PRO A 77 -18.91 11.20 13.58
C PRO A 77 -18.20 12.34 12.88
N ARG A 78 -18.35 12.47 11.56
CA ARG A 78 -17.67 13.49 10.74
C ARG A 78 -17.96 14.90 11.23
N LYS A 79 -19.20 15.14 11.69
CA LYS A 79 -19.65 16.42 12.25
C LYS A 79 -18.91 16.83 13.53
N ALA A 80 -18.24 15.89 14.22
CA ALA A 80 -17.44 16.19 15.40
C ALA A 80 -16.05 16.77 15.07
N ILE A 81 -15.63 16.78 13.80
CA ILE A 81 -14.29 17.19 13.38
C ILE A 81 -14.38 18.32 12.35
N LEU A 82 -13.61 19.39 12.59
CA LEU A 82 -13.48 20.52 11.67
C LEU A 82 -12.32 20.28 10.67
N PRO A 83 -12.40 20.85 9.45
CA PRO A 83 -13.52 21.62 8.91
C PRO A 83 -14.68 20.72 8.47
N TRP A 84 -15.92 21.23 8.62
CA TRP A 84 -17.10 20.60 8.05
C TRP A 84 -17.07 20.78 6.53
N ILE A 85 -16.91 19.68 5.80
CA ILE A 85 -16.93 19.70 4.35
C ILE A 85 -18.40 19.79 3.91
N SER A 86 -18.75 20.81 3.12
CA SER A 86 -20.04 20.86 2.45
C SER A 86 -20.03 19.93 1.25
N ASP A 87 -21.14 19.26 0.98
CA ASP A 87 -21.32 18.45 -0.21
C ASP A 87 -21.32 19.32 -1.47
N SER A 88 -20.14 19.58 -2.03
CA SER A 88 -20.06 20.11 -3.38
C SER A 88 -20.46 19.00 -4.35
N SER A 89 -21.60 19.22 -5.01
CA SER A 89 -22.15 18.29 -5.97
C SER A 89 -21.10 18.02 -7.06
N THR A 90 -20.67 16.77 -7.20
CA THR A 90 -19.81 16.37 -8.31
C THR A 90 -20.49 15.25 -9.09
N THR A 91 -21.08 15.65 -10.22
CA THR A 91 -21.79 14.89 -11.26
C THR A 91 -20.82 14.06 -12.11
N THR A 92 -20.13 13.07 -11.54
CA THR A 92 -19.21 12.22 -12.32
C THR A 92 -19.15 10.80 -11.77
N LYS A 93 -19.51 9.81 -12.57
CA LYS A 93 -19.70 8.39 -12.19
C LYS A 93 -18.39 7.57 -12.15
N SER A 94 -17.36 8.04 -11.45
CA SER A 94 -16.06 7.32 -11.37
C SER A 94 -16.04 6.27 -10.24
N ARG A 95 -15.42 5.11 -10.48
CA ARG A 95 -15.15 4.06 -9.46
C ARG A 95 -14.40 4.62 -8.24
N VAL A 96 -13.61 5.68 -8.43
CA VAL A 96 -12.84 6.36 -7.38
C VAL A 96 -13.72 7.16 -6.41
N LYS A 97 -14.92 7.57 -6.85
CA LYS A 97 -15.92 8.15 -5.95
C LYS A 97 -16.58 7.12 -5.06
N LYS A 98 -16.75 5.87 -5.51
CA LYS A 98 -17.29 4.80 -4.64
C LYS A 98 -16.42 4.60 -3.39
N ILE A 99 -15.11 4.78 -3.52
CA ILE A 99 -14.18 4.71 -2.38
C ILE A 99 -14.37 5.89 -1.44
N HIS A 100 -14.56 7.10 -1.96
CA HIS A 100 -14.85 8.30 -1.17
C HIS A 100 -16.25 8.31 -0.54
N LEU A 101 -17.14 7.42 -1.00
CA LEU A 101 -18.46 7.19 -0.42
C LEU A 101 -18.42 6.19 0.75
N ILE A 102 -17.30 5.47 0.94
CA ILE A 102 -17.14 4.55 2.08
C ILE A 102 -17.19 5.37 3.37
N ASP A 103 -18.20 5.07 4.18
CA ASP A 103 -18.37 5.57 5.55
C ASP A 103 -18.22 7.10 5.68
N ARG A 104 -18.78 7.83 4.71
CA ARG A 104 -18.62 9.29 4.52
C ARG A 104 -18.98 10.12 5.75
N ASP A 105 -19.92 9.63 6.55
CA ASP A 105 -20.39 10.28 7.78
C ASP A 105 -19.45 10.08 8.97
N PHE A 106 -18.33 9.38 8.78
CA PHE A 106 -17.38 9.06 9.82
C PHE A 106 -15.94 9.43 9.45
N MET A 107 -15.12 9.51 10.49
CA MET A 107 -13.67 9.61 10.45
C MET A 107 -13.10 8.48 11.30
N TYR A 108 -11.98 7.92 10.89
CA TYR A 108 -11.37 6.80 11.58
C TYR A 108 -10.25 7.28 12.48
N LEU A 109 -10.34 6.96 13.78
CA LEU A 109 -9.21 7.08 14.69
C LEU A 109 -8.41 5.78 14.61
N VAL A 110 -7.18 5.88 14.10
CA VAL A 110 -6.31 4.74 13.83
C VAL A 110 -5.04 4.89 14.66
N LYS A 111 -4.67 3.81 15.36
CA LYS A 111 -3.35 3.68 15.98
C LYS A 111 -2.39 3.08 14.95
N ILE A 112 -1.28 3.75 14.69
CA ILE A 112 -0.22 3.30 13.78
C ILE A 112 1.08 3.23 14.57
N THR A 113 1.75 2.07 14.52
CA THR A 113 3.04 1.86 15.19
C THR A 113 3.97 1.12 14.24
N PRO A 114 5.26 1.53 14.11
CA PRO A 114 6.24 0.72 13.39
C PRO A 114 6.27 -0.69 13.96
N ARG A 115 6.30 -1.72 13.12
CA ARG A 115 6.39 -3.11 13.57
C ARG A 115 7.64 -3.36 14.42
N ARG A 116 7.55 -4.28 15.38
CA ARG A 116 8.68 -4.61 16.28
C ARG A 116 9.67 -5.53 15.58
N ASP A 117 9.11 -6.44 14.81
CA ASP A 117 9.73 -7.54 14.09
C ASP A 117 10.16 -7.15 12.68
N ILE A 118 10.27 -5.85 12.36
CA ILE A 118 10.72 -5.37 11.04
C ILE A 118 12.10 -5.95 10.72
N PHE A 119 13.04 -5.88 11.67
CA PHE A 119 14.40 -6.37 11.45
C PHE A 119 14.52 -7.89 11.56
N GLU A 120 13.60 -8.55 12.26
CA GLU A 120 13.52 -10.01 12.30
C GLU A 120 12.98 -10.55 10.97
N SER A 121 12.00 -9.86 10.39
CA SER A 121 11.39 -10.25 9.11
C SER A 121 12.22 -9.82 7.90
N ILE A 122 12.58 -8.54 7.75
CA ILE A 122 13.32 -8.04 6.58
C ILE A 122 14.81 -8.45 6.65
N GLY A 123 15.34 -8.64 7.85
CA GLY A 123 16.75 -8.86 8.11
C GLY A 123 17.49 -7.56 8.44
N PRO A 124 18.79 -7.45 8.10
CA PRO A 124 19.61 -6.31 8.48
C PRO A 124 19.10 -4.99 7.87
N VAL A 125 19.39 -3.88 8.57
CA VAL A 125 18.93 -2.52 8.25
C VAL A 125 19.22 -2.10 6.80
N ASN A 126 20.35 -2.55 6.25
CA ASN A 126 20.77 -2.27 4.87
C ASN A 126 19.81 -2.85 3.79
N LYS A 127 18.86 -3.70 4.16
CA LYS A 127 17.83 -4.22 3.25
C LYS A 127 16.59 -3.33 3.13
N LEU A 128 16.43 -2.31 3.97
CA LEU A 128 15.25 -1.42 3.93
C LEU A 128 15.17 -0.62 2.63
N GLN A 129 16.26 0.00 2.20
CA GLN A 129 16.30 0.78 0.96
C GLN A 129 16.09 -0.11 -0.29
N PRO A 130 16.75 -1.28 -0.39
CA PRO A 130 16.43 -2.23 -1.46
C PRO A 130 14.98 -2.73 -1.47
N LEU A 131 14.38 -3.00 -0.30
CA LEU A 131 12.97 -3.39 -0.22
C LEU A 131 12.07 -2.26 -0.73
N TRP A 132 12.31 -1.03 -0.27
CA TRP A 132 11.56 0.14 -0.72
C TRP A 132 11.61 0.28 -2.24
N TYR A 133 12.81 0.19 -2.82
CA TYR A 133 12.99 0.31 -4.26
C TYR A 133 12.35 -0.87 -5.00
N PHE A 134 12.53 -2.10 -4.50
CA PHE A 134 11.92 -3.31 -5.06
C PHE A 134 10.41 -3.17 -5.16
N VAL A 135 9.73 -2.78 -4.08
CA VAL A 135 8.28 -2.63 -4.08
C VAL A 135 7.86 -1.51 -5.01
N ARG A 136 8.48 -0.33 -4.95
CA ARG A 136 8.11 0.81 -5.82
C ARG A 136 8.29 0.51 -7.30
N HIS A 137 9.42 -0.10 -7.66
CA HIS A 137 9.75 -0.42 -9.05
C HIS A 137 8.74 -1.42 -9.64
N HIS A 138 8.49 -2.51 -8.92
CA HIS A 138 7.67 -3.60 -9.44
C HIS A 138 6.17 -3.31 -9.31
N MET A 139 5.74 -2.51 -8.33
CA MET A 139 4.33 -2.11 -8.16
C MET A 139 3.99 -0.79 -8.87
N THR A 140 4.86 -0.27 -9.73
CA THR A 140 4.51 0.85 -10.63
C THR A 140 3.33 0.46 -11.52
N SER A 141 3.32 -0.79 -12.00
CA SER A 141 2.15 -1.43 -12.57
C SER A 141 1.92 -2.77 -11.89
N ARG A 142 0.67 -3.01 -11.51
CA ARG A 142 0.29 -4.20 -10.75
C ARG A 142 0.12 -5.42 -11.64
N ARG A 143 -0.04 -5.19 -12.94
CA ARG A 143 -0.15 -6.23 -13.98
C ARG A 143 1.21 -6.76 -14.44
N LYS A 144 2.31 -6.23 -13.88
CA LYS A 144 3.64 -6.76 -14.14
C LYS A 144 3.73 -8.18 -13.62
N ARG A 145 4.17 -9.10 -14.48
CA ARG A 145 4.39 -10.51 -14.13
C ARG A 145 5.71 -10.65 -13.38
N ILE A 146 5.69 -11.46 -12.32
CA ILE A 146 6.82 -11.55 -11.39
C ILE A 146 8.05 -12.16 -12.07
N ILE A 147 7.90 -13.33 -12.70
CA ILE A 147 9.05 -14.06 -13.27
C ILE A 147 9.78 -13.22 -14.34
N PRO A 148 9.11 -12.66 -15.36
CA PRO A 148 9.80 -11.86 -16.38
C PRO A 148 10.55 -10.65 -15.80
N GLU A 149 9.96 -9.94 -14.84
CA GLU A 149 10.60 -8.77 -14.22
C GLU A 149 11.80 -9.15 -13.36
N LEU A 150 11.74 -10.28 -12.64
CA LEU A 150 12.87 -10.74 -11.85
C LEU A 150 13.99 -11.34 -12.72
N GLU A 151 13.64 -11.98 -13.84
CA GLU A 151 14.62 -12.47 -14.81
C GLU A 151 15.36 -11.34 -15.52
N TYR A 152 14.72 -10.17 -15.68
CA TYR A 152 15.39 -8.97 -16.17
C TYR A 152 16.56 -8.55 -15.27
N TRP A 153 16.41 -8.69 -13.95
CA TRP A 153 17.48 -8.38 -12.99
C TRP A 153 18.49 -9.52 -12.85
N ILE A 154 17.99 -10.74 -12.69
CA ILE A 154 18.81 -11.95 -12.47
C ILE A 154 18.35 -13.03 -13.47
N PRO A 155 19.11 -13.22 -14.58
CA PRO A 155 18.72 -14.16 -15.62
C PRO A 155 18.52 -15.59 -15.11
N ASN A 156 17.56 -16.30 -15.70
CA ASN A 156 17.22 -17.70 -15.40
C ASN A 156 16.82 -17.97 -13.94
N CYS A 157 16.31 -16.96 -13.22
CA CYS A 157 15.80 -17.17 -11.87
C CYS A 157 14.37 -17.76 -11.84
N GLY A 158 13.65 -17.78 -12.96
CA GLY A 158 12.26 -18.26 -13.07
C GLY A 158 12.02 -19.65 -12.48
N PRO A 159 12.83 -20.69 -12.80
CA PRO A 159 12.66 -22.02 -12.20
C PRO A 159 12.70 -22.02 -10.68
N ARG A 160 13.52 -21.16 -10.05
CA ARG A 160 13.61 -21.03 -8.58
C ARG A 160 12.28 -20.50 -8.00
N LEU A 161 11.61 -19.61 -8.72
CA LEU A 161 10.32 -19.01 -8.33
C LEU A 161 9.16 -19.99 -8.54
N ILE A 162 9.18 -20.76 -9.63
CA ILE A 162 8.19 -21.81 -9.91
C ILE A 162 8.17 -22.87 -8.81
N MET A 163 9.35 -23.28 -8.33
CA MET A 163 9.46 -24.21 -7.19
C MET A 163 8.86 -23.65 -5.88
N LYS A 164 8.64 -22.34 -5.79
CA LYS A 164 7.99 -21.66 -4.66
C LYS A 164 6.50 -21.40 -4.88
N GLY A 165 5.92 -21.92 -5.97
CA GLY A 165 4.51 -21.78 -6.29
C GLY A 165 4.15 -20.51 -7.09
N ILE A 166 5.15 -19.73 -7.52
CA ILE A 166 4.93 -18.56 -8.38
C ILE A 166 4.90 -19.04 -9.83
N ASN A 167 3.77 -18.89 -10.51
CA ASN A 167 3.64 -19.31 -11.90
C ASN A 167 3.95 -18.16 -12.87
N ILE A 168 4.02 -18.47 -14.17
CA ILE A 168 4.37 -17.52 -15.23
C ILE A 168 3.32 -16.42 -15.45
N PHE A 169 2.11 -16.60 -14.93
CA PHE A 169 1.01 -15.65 -15.03
C PHE A 169 0.84 -14.81 -13.76
N THR A 170 1.55 -15.12 -12.67
CA THR A 170 1.37 -14.43 -11.39
C THR A 170 1.87 -12.99 -11.52
N GLU A 171 0.99 -12.04 -11.23
CA GLU A 171 1.27 -10.60 -11.28
C GLU A 171 1.55 -10.05 -9.88
N PHE A 172 2.27 -8.94 -9.79
CA PHE A 172 2.58 -8.32 -8.49
C PHE A 172 1.33 -7.92 -7.71
N GLY A 173 0.24 -7.55 -8.40
CA GLY A 173 -1.03 -7.21 -7.75
C GLY A 173 -1.82 -8.40 -7.19
N ASP A 174 -1.43 -9.63 -7.52
CA ASP A 174 -2.06 -10.87 -7.01
C ASP A 174 -1.47 -11.31 -5.66
N LEU A 175 -0.36 -10.68 -5.26
CA LEU A 175 0.35 -10.99 -4.04
C LEU A 175 -0.16 -10.16 -2.88
N THR A 176 -0.08 -10.73 -1.69
CA THR A 176 -0.20 -10.03 -0.41
C THR A 176 1.11 -9.32 -0.07
N PRO A 177 1.12 -8.32 0.83
CA PRO A 177 2.36 -7.66 1.24
C PRO A 177 3.40 -8.63 1.82
N HIS A 178 2.94 -9.69 2.49
CA HIS A 178 3.83 -10.73 3.02
C HIS A 178 4.47 -11.56 1.90
N GLU A 179 3.70 -11.96 0.89
CA GLU A 179 4.25 -12.69 -0.27
C GLU A 179 5.26 -11.84 -1.05
N ILE A 180 5.00 -10.53 -1.22
CA ILE A 180 5.96 -9.59 -1.83
C ILE A 180 7.26 -9.54 -1.01
N LEU A 181 7.16 -9.47 0.32
CA LEU A 181 8.32 -9.48 1.20
C LEU A 181 9.13 -10.78 1.07
N LEU A 182 8.47 -11.94 1.01
CA LEU A 182 9.13 -13.24 0.82
C LEU A 182 9.87 -13.31 -0.50
N ILE A 183 9.26 -12.81 -1.59
CA ILE A 183 9.91 -12.74 -2.90
C ILE A 183 11.16 -11.86 -2.85
N PHE A 184 11.08 -10.68 -2.21
CA PHE A 184 12.24 -9.83 -2.02
C PHE A 184 13.34 -10.52 -1.19
N GLN A 185 12.98 -11.28 -0.16
CA GLN A 185 13.95 -12.05 0.62
C GLN A 185 14.64 -13.11 -0.23
N TYR A 186 13.90 -13.84 -1.09
CA TYR A 186 14.50 -14.79 -2.01
C TYR A 186 15.41 -14.10 -3.02
N PHE A 187 14.92 -13.04 -3.67
CA PHE A 187 15.68 -12.25 -4.63
C PHE A 187 17.00 -11.73 -4.03
N SER A 188 16.95 -11.15 -2.82
CA SER A 188 18.12 -10.63 -2.11
C SER A 188 19.04 -11.70 -1.48
N SER A 189 18.62 -12.97 -1.48
CA SER A 189 19.41 -14.09 -0.95
C SER A 189 20.28 -14.76 -2.02
N TRP A 190 20.01 -14.51 -3.30
CA TRP A 190 20.72 -15.15 -4.39
C TRP A 190 22.14 -14.60 -4.55
N PRO A 191 23.13 -15.44 -4.89
CA PRO A 191 24.52 -15.01 -5.01
C PRO A 191 24.75 -13.97 -6.11
N GLU A 192 23.88 -13.91 -7.11
CA GLU A 192 23.95 -12.96 -8.22
C GLU A 192 23.47 -11.55 -7.83
N TYR A 193 22.68 -11.42 -6.77
CA TYR A 193 22.04 -10.17 -6.34
C TYR A 193 22.99 -8.99 -6.10
N PRO A 194 24.17 -9.15 -5.46
CA PRO A 194 25.08 -8.02 -5.22
C PRO A 194 25.64 -7.39 -6.51
N MET A 195 25.68 -8.14 -7.61
CA MET A 195 26.28 -7.71 -8.87
C MET A 195 25.26 -7.45 -9.98
N CYS A 196 23.96 -7.64 -9.71
CA CYS A 196 22.93 -7.47 -10.71
C CYS A 196 22.59 -6.00 -10.97
N SER A 197 22.00 -5.71 -12.13
CA SER A 197 21.65 -4.35 -12.58
C SER A 197 20.64 -3.63 -11.69
N PHE A 198 19.95 -4.37 -10.81
CA PHE A 198 19.04 -3.81 -9.81
C PHE A 198 19.75 -2.83 -8.87
N GLN A 199 20.99 -3.13 -8.43
CA GLN A 199 21.72 -2.27 -7.50
C GLN A 199 21.98 -0.89 -8.11
N ALA A 200 22.52 -0.86 -9.33
CA ALA A 200 22.80 0.39 -10.04
C ALA A 200 21.51 1.19 -10.30
N SER A 201 20.41 0.51 -10.63
CA SER A 201 19.11 1.15 -10.85
C SER A 201 18.54 1.74 -9.56
N MET A 202 18.68 1.03 -8.44
CA MET A 202 18.30 1.48 -7.11
C MET A 202 19.12 2.71 -6.70
N GLU A 203 20.45 2.65 -6.81
CA GLU A 203 21.35 3.76 -6.47
C GLU A 203 21.00 5.02 -7.27
N THR A 204 20.74 4.85 -8.57
CA THR A 204 20.30 5.97 -9.43
C THR A 204 18.97 6.57 -8.94
N ALA A 205 18.03 5.74 -8.51
CA ALA A 205 16.74 6.22 -7.99
C ALA A 205 16.89 6.92 -6.63
N LEU A 206 17.78 6.43 -5.78
CA LEU A 206 18.08 7.05 -4.49
C LEU A 206 18.75 8.43 -4.66
N LEU A 207 19.64 8.58 -5.65
CA LEU A 207 20.26 9.87 -5.97
C LEU A 207 19.26 10.91 -6.49
N LYS A 208 18.22 10.47 -7.20
CA LYS A 208 17.14 11.34 -7.69
C LYS A 208 16.14 11.72 -6.60
N MET A 209 16.18 11.05 -5.46
CA MET A 209 15.28 11.28 -4.34
C MET A 209 15.77 12.49 -3.52
N GLU A 210 15.55 13.70 -4.04
CA GLU A 210 15.74 14.91 -3.23
C GLU A 210 14.75 14.95 -2.04
N PRO A 211 15.12 15.60 -0.92
CA PRO A 211 14.25 15.69 0.23
C PRO A 211 13.07 16.64 -0.08
N ALA A 212 11.93 16.03 -0.39
CA ALA A 212 10.60 16.63 -0.40
C ALA A 212 10.33 17.72 -1.45
N SER A 213 10.06 17.33 -2.70
CA SER A 213 9.09 18.01 -3.56
C SER A 213 8.59 17.11 -4.70
N ASP A 214 7.26 17.04 -4.80
CA ASP A 214 6.43 17.03 -6.02
C ASP A 214 6.35 15.83 -6.97
N ASP A 215 7.07 14.72 -6.81
CA ASP A 215 6.85 13.54 -7.69
C ASP A 215 5.71 12.60 -7.23
N PHE A 216 4.87 13.06 -6.30
CA PHE A 216 3.98 12.19 -5.50
C PHE A 216 2.49 12.29 -5.84
N ASP A 217 2.09 13.15 -6.78
CA ASP A 217 0.69 13.27 -7.19
C ASP A 217 0.22 12.12 -8.08
N LYS A 218 1.12 11.32 -8.69
CA LYS A 218 0.73 10.18 -9.55
C LYS A 218 -0.08 9.10 -8.85
N ASP A 219 0.11 8.86 -7.54
CA ASP A 219 -0.67 7.83 -6.84
C ASP A 219 -2.16 8.19 -6.70
N MET A 220 -2.52 9.48 -6.80
CA MET A 220 -3.89 9.98 -6.72
C MET A 220 -4.39 10.54 -8.05
N GLU A 221 -3.51 11.11 -8.89
CA GLU A 221 -3.78 11.57 -10.26
C GLU A 221 -3.89 10.42 -11.28
N ASP A 222 -3.33 9.23 -11.04
CA ASP A 222 -3.60 8.00 -11.85
C ASP A 222 -5.10 7.59 -11.84
N THR A 223 -5.93 8.29 -11.07
CA THR A 223 -7.39 8.17 -11.15
C THR A 223 -8.01 8.98 -12.29
N SER A 224 -7.21 9.79 -12.99
CA SER A 224 -7.55 10.49 -14.22
C SER A 224 -6.50 10.22 -15.30
N PHE A 225 -6.97 9.70 -16.44
CA PHE A 225 -6.24 9.39 -17.67
C PHE A 225 -5.46 8.08 -17.72
N ASP A 226 -6.21 7.00 -18.03
CA ASP A 226 -5.80 6.09 -19.09
C ASP A 226 -7.05 5.60 -19.86
N THR A 227 -7.62 6.46 -20.71
CA THR A 227 -8.82 6.16 -21.51
C THR A 227 -8.59 5.05 -22.55
N HIS A 228 -7.34 4.66 -22.82
CA HIS A 228 -7.03 3.60 -23.77
C HIS A 228 -7.05 2.18 -23.17
N ALA A 229 -6.94 2.03 -21.85
CA ALA A 229 -7.04 0.73 -21.18
C ALA A 229 -8.48 0.38 -20.73
N ILE A 230 -9.42 1.33 -20.82
CA ILE A 230 -10.80 1.17 -20.33
C ILE A 230 -11.71 0.42 -21.33
N VAL A 231 -11.29 0.26 -22.59
CA VAL A 231 -12.15 -0.35 -23.62
C VAL A 231 -12.23 -1.88 -23.48
N ASP A 232 -11.26 -2.52 -22.83
CA ASP A 232 -11.21 -3.99 -22.71
C ASP A 232 -11.81 -4.56 -21.42
N ASP A 233 -12.18 -3.72 -20.43
CA ASP A 233 -12.71 -4.14 -19.12
C ASP A 233 -14.27 -4.09 -19.04
N LEU A 234 -14.95 -4.43 -20.14
CA LEU A 234 -16.39 -4.70 -20.14
C LEU A 234 -16.67 -6.19 -19.95
N ASP A 235 -16.45 -6.69 -18.74
CA ASP A 235 -17.13 -7.89 -18.26
C ASP A 235 -18.05 -7.49 -17.09
N GLU A 236 -19.34 -7.44 -17.39
CA GLU A 236 -20.45 -7.25 -16.44
C GLU A 236 -20.70 -8.55 -15.68
N GLU A 237 -19.85 -8.96 -14.73
CA GLU A 237 -20.22 -10.09 -13.85
C GLU A 237 -19.32 -10.18 -12.59
N ASP A 238 -19.35 -9.17 -11.71
CA ASP A 238 -18.83 -9.36 -10.34
C ASP A 238 -19.30 -8.29 -9.34
N SER A 239 -20.61 -7.99 -9.36
CA SER A 239 -21.20 -6.98 -8.46
C SER A 239 -22.05 -7.55 -7.32
N SER A 240 -22.11 -8.87 -7.11
CA SER A 240 -23.01 -9.47 -6.11
C SER A 240 -22.40 -9.89 -4.77
N THR A 241 -21.11 -9.70 -4.51
CA THR A 241 -20.44 -10.27 -3.32
C THR A 241 -20.13 -9.30 -2.18
N TYR A 242 -20.49 -8.02 -2.29
CA TYR A 242 -20.12 -7.01 -1.26
C TYR A 242 -21.30 -6.38 -0.49
N ILE A 243 -22.48 -6.99 -0.54
CA ILE A 243 -23.59 -6.65 0.37
C ILE A 243 -24.25 -7.94 0.82
N LYS A 244 -23.66 -8.62 1.81
CA LYS A 244 -24.26 -9.66 2.66
C LYS A 244 -23.11 -10.17 3.53
N ASP A 245 -22.98 -9.64 4.74
CA ASP A 245 -22.32 -10.32 5.86
C ASP A 245 -22.42 -9.56 7.21
N ASP A 246 -23.13 -8.42 7.28
CA ASP A 246 -23.31 -7.67 8.54
C ASP A 246 -24.69 -7.81 9.23
N GLU A 247 -25.57 -8.72 8.79
CA GLU A 247 -26.91 -8.91 9.42
C GLU A 247 -27.07 -10.21 10.25
N ALA A 248 -25.98 -10.81 10.74
CA ALA A 248 -26.06 -12.07 11.52
C ALA A 248 -25.80 -11.93 13.03
N TYR A 249 -25.72 -10.72 13.58
CA TYR A 249 -25.42 -10.52 15.01
C TYR A 249 -26.36 -9.52 15.70
N HIS A 250 -27.69 -9.67 15.56
CA HIS A 250 -28.66 -9.22 16.57
C HIS A 250 -30.08 -9.72 16.25
N ASN A 251 -30.38 -10.96 16.63
CA ASN A 251 -31.74 -11.34 17.02
C ASN A 251 -31.75 -12.73 17.64
N ASP A 252 -31.40 -12.83 18.93
CA ASP A 252 -31.98 -13.88 19.76
C ASP A 252 -31.93 -13.51 21.25
N LYS A 253 -32.82 -12.61 21.69
CA LYS A 253 -33.36 -12.53 23.07
C LYS A 253 -34.66 -11.72 23.06
N SER A 254 -35.77 -12.35 22.67
CA SER A 254 -37.08 -12.13 23.31
C SER A 254 -38.13 -13.08 22.73
N LYS A 255 -38.35 -14.20 23.42
CA LYS A 255 -39.66 -14.74 23.79
C LYS A 255 -39.48 -16.00 24.64
#